data_AF-A0A951TK64-F1
#
_entry.id   AF-A0A951TK64-F1
#
_cell.length_a   1.000
_cell.length_b   1.000
_cell.length_c   1.000
_cell.angle_alpha   90.00
_cell.angle_beta   90.00
_cell.angle_gamma   90.00
#
_symmetry.space_group_name_H-M   'P 1'
#
loop_
_entity.id
_entity.type
_entity.pdbx_description
1 polymer ?
#
loop_
_entity_poly.entity_id
_entity_poly.type
_entity_poly.pdbx_seq_one_letter_code
_entity_poly.pdbx_strand_id
1 'polypeptide(L)'
;MSPDRPPRCRPLPPHLVEAVAAVQDEVSELELLDRLDRALAALPPNERAAVVAAYAYGEGPVGATMELELDPEDADALARSGLQLLRAALADD
;
A
#
# COMPACT_ATOMS: atom_id res chain seq x y z
N MET A 1 18.35 33.88 -17.70
CA MET A 1 17.27 34.39 -16.82
C MET A 1 15.96 33.85 -17.37
N SER A 2 15.43 32.78 -16.76
CA SER A 2 14.16 32.19 -17.18
C SER A 2 13.01 32.93 -16.48
N PRO A 3 11.91 33.26 -17.19
CA PRO A 3 10.79 33.98 -16.60
C PRO A 3 10.09 33.15 -15.53
N ASP A 4 9.74 33.83 -14.44
CA ASP A 4 9.02 33.38 -13.26
C ASP A 4 7.70 32.68 -13.67
N ARG A 5 7.68 31.34 -13.58
CA ARG A 5 6.51 30.54 -13.97
C ARG A 5 5.53 30.58 -12.79
N PRO A 6 4.29 31.07 -12.96
CA PRO A 6 3.34 31.08 -11.85
C PRO A 6 3.10 29.64 -11.36
N PRO A 7 2.93 29.45 -10.03
CA PRO A 7 2.71 28.13 -9.47
C PRO A 7 1.47 27.51 -10.12
N ARG A 8 1.64 26.29 -10.63
CA ARG A 8 0.58 25.53 -11.31
C ARG A 8 -0.55 25.13 -10.34
N CYS A 9 -0.26 25.10 -9.05
CA CYS A 9 -1.22 24.73 -8.01
C CYS A 9 -1.85 25.99 -7.43
N ARG A 10 -3.16 26.17 -7.65
CA ARG A 10 -3.97 27.15 -6.92
C ARG A 10 -4.51 26.52 -5.64
N PRO A 11 -4.70 27.29 -4.56
CA PRO A 11 -5.35 26.78 -3.36
C PRO A 11 -6.75 26.25 -3.68
N LEU A 12 -7.10 25.09 -3.15
CA LEU A 12 -8.43 24.52 -3.26
C LEU A 12 -9.43 25.38 -2.47
N PRO A 13 -10.60 25.73 -3.06
CA PRO A 13 -11.69 26.37 -2.34
C PRO A 13 -12.14 25.55 -1.12
N PRO A 14 -12.47 26.19 0.03
CA PRO A 14 -12.86 25.48 1.26
C PRO A 14 -14.02 24.50 1.08
N HIS A 15 -15.03 24.89 0.30
CA HIS A 15 -16.20 24.05 0.02
C HIS A 15 -15.84 22.73 -0.71
N LEU A 16 -14.75 22.70 -1.48
CA LEU A 16 -14.28 21.45 -2.11
C LEU A 16 -13.59 20.55 -1.10
N VAL A 17 -12.87 21.11 -0.12
CA VAL A 17 -12.24 20.34 0.96
C VAL A 17 -13.31 19.73 1.87
N GLU A 18 -14.34 20.51 2.20
CA GLU A 18 -15.51 20.06 2.98
C GLU A 18 -16.31 18.98 2.24
N ALA A 19 -16.52 19.14 0.92
CA ALA A 19 -17.19 18.16 0.09
C ALA A 19 -16.42 16.82 0.05
N VAL A 20 -15.10 16.84 -0.08
CA VAL A 20 -14.26 15.62 -0.05
C VAL A 20 -14.37 14.92 1.31
N ALA A 21 -14.36 15.67 2.42
CA ALA A 21 -14.52 15.09 3.75
C ALA A 21 -15.92 14.50 3.98
N ALA A 22 -16.93 14.98 3.25
CA ALA A 22 -18.29 14.45 3.27
C ALA A 22 -18.50 13.24 2.35
N VAL A 23 -17.60 13.01 1.39
CA VAL A 23 -17.51 11.75 0.63
C VAL A 23 -16.72 10.76 1.49
N GLN A 24 -17.35 10.27 2.55
CA GLN A 24 -16.94 8.98 3.11
C GLN A 24 -17.76 7.95 2.36
N ASP A 25 -17.17 7.34 1.33
CA ASP A 25 -17.65 6.05 0.87
C ASP A 25 -17.45 5.10 2.07
N GLU A 26 -18.55 4.75 2.73
CA GLU A 26 -18.56 3.71 3.76
C GLU A 26 -18.37 2.36 3.06
N VAL A 27 -17.16 2.11 2.54
CA VAL A 27 -16.77 0.81 2.03
C VAL A 27 -16.95 -0.17 3.18
N SER A 28 -17.81 -1.17 2.98
CA SER A 28 -18.07 -2.16 4.01
C SER A 28 -16.79 -2.92 4.37
N GLU A 29 -16.65 -3.38 5.61
CA GLU A 29 -15.49 -4.18 6.02
C GLU A 29 -15.32 -5.41 5.12
N LEU A 30 -16.42 -6.05 4.71
CA LEU A 30 -16.40 -7.18 3.79
C LEU A 30 -15.81 -6.82 2.42
N GLU A 31 -16.15 -5.65 1.90
CA GLU A 31 -15.63 -5.16 0.63
C GLU A 31 -14.15 -4.78 0.75
N LEU A 32 -13.72 -4.18 1.87
CA LEU A 32 -12.32 -3.94 2.16
C LEU A 32 -11.50 -5.23 2.21
N LEU A 33 -12.04 -6.27 2.85
CA LEU A 33 -11.39 -7.58 2.93
C LEU A 33 -11.31 -8.27 1.57
N ASP A 34 -12.37 -8.22 0.77
CA ASP A 34 -12.38 -8.77 -0.59
C ASP A 34 -11.36 -8.06 -1.50
N ARG A 35 -11.29 -6.72 -1.44
CA ARG A 35 -10.29 -5.93 -2.16
C ARG A 35 -8.86 -6.28 -1.73
N LEU A 36 -8.63 -6.43 -0.42
CA LEU A 36 -7.33 -6.83 0.10
C LEU A 36 -6.93 -8.24 -0.35
N ASP A 37 -7.87 -9.20 -0.30
CA ASP A 37 -7.61 -10.58 -0.72
C ASP A 37 -7.25 -10.66 -2.21
N ARG A 38 -7.99 -9.96 -3.07
CA ARG A 38 -7.68 -9.85 -4.51
C ARG A 38 -6.32 -9.21 -4.75
N ALA A 39 -6.02 -8.12 -4.05
CA ALA A 39 -4.74 -7.43 -4.19
C ALA A 39 -3.57 -8.34 -3.76
N LEU A 40 -3.70 -9.05 -2.63
CA LEU A 40 -2.71 -10.03 -2.18
C LEU A 40 -2.57 -11.19 -3.16
N ALA A 41 -3.67 -11.70 -3.73
CA ALA A 41 -3.63 -12.77 -4.71
C ALA A 41 -2.85 -12.40 -5.99
N ALA A 42 -2.83 -11.11 -6.35
CA ALA A 42 -2.09 -10.59 -7.50
C ALA A 42 -0.57 -10.44 -7.28
N LEU A 43 -0.10 -10.48 -6.03
CA LEU A 43 1.33 -10.38 -5.73
C LEU A 43 2.11 -11.63 -6.14
N PRO A 44 3.40 -11.50 -6.49
CA PRO A 44 4.27 -12.66 -6.64
C PRO A 44 4.40 -13.41 -5.29
N PRO A 45 4.59 -14.75 -5.32
CA PRO A 45 4.44 -15.59 -4.13
C PRO A 45 5.38 -15.21 -2.97
N ASN A 46 6.64 -14.89 -3.25
CA ASN A 46 7.64 -14.59 -2.22
C ASN A 46 7.36 -13.25 -1.54
N GLU A 47 7.01 -12.23 -2.32
CA GLU A 47 6.61 -10.91 -1.84
C GLU A 47 5.32 -10.97 -1.02
N ARG A 48 4.34 -11.78 -1.44
CA ARG A 48 3.13 -12.03 -0.66
C ARG A 48 3.47 -12.68 0.68
N ALA A 49 4.25 -13.77 0.68
CA ALA A 49 4.64 -14.47 1.90
C ALA A 49 5.43 -13.57 2.85
N ALA A 50 6.38 -12.80 2.34
CA ALA A 50 7.14 -11.82 3.12
C ALA A 50 6.24 -10.78 3.79
N VAL A 51 5.28 -10.21 3.06
CA VAL A 51 4.34 -9.20 3.60
C VAL A 51 3.41 -9.81 4.65
N VAL A 52 2.86 -10.99 4.40
CA VAL A 52 1.95 -11.65 5.34
C VAL A 52 2.68 -12.01 6.63
N ALA A 53 3.86 -12.64 6.53
CA ALA A 53 4.66 -13.01 7.70
C ALA A 53 5.08 -11.77 8.50
N ALA A 54 5.59 -10.73 7.83
CA ALA A 54 6.08 -9.54 8.52
C ALA A 54 4.97 -8.69 9.15
N TYR A 55 3.84 -8.50 8.47
CA TYR A 55 2.83 -7.51 8.85
C TYR A 55 1.51 -8.11 9.33
N ALA A 56 1.02 -9.19 8.72
CA ALA A 56 -0.24 -9.79 9.14
C ALA A 56 -0.10 -10.59 10.43
N TYR A 57 1.00 -11.33 10.59
CA TYR A 57 1.33 -12.02 11.85
C TYR A 57 2.09 -11.13 12.85
N GLY A 58 2.56 -9.96 12.43
CA GLY A 58 3.24 -9.00 13.31
C GLY A 58 4.65 -9.43 13.72
N GLU A 59 5.25 -10.37 13.00
CA GLU A 59 6.58 -10.93 13.30
C GLU A 59 7.72 -10.07 12.72
N GLY A 60 7.37 -9.04 11.93
CA GLY A 60 8.33 -8.14 11.31
C GLY A 60 9.32 -8.86 10.38
N PRO A 61 10.54 -8.31 10.20
CA PRO A 61 11.54 -8.91 9.33
C PRO A 61 11.92 -10.35 9.72
N VAL A 62 11.82 -10.69 11.01
CA VAL A 62 12.13 -12.04 11.53
C VAL A 62 11.15 -13.08 11.00
N GLY A 63 9.84 -12.76 10.97
CA GLY A 63 8.84 -13.67 10.40
C GLY A 63 9.06 -13.93 8.92
N ALA A 64 9.35 -12.89 8.14
CA ALA A 64 9.67 -13.05 6.72
C ALA A 64 10.95 -13.88 6.48
N THR A 65 11.96 -13.71 7.35
CA THR A 65 13.21 -14.50 7.33
C THR A 65 12.90 -15.98 7.56
N MET A 66 12.08 -16.29 8.56
CA MET A 66 11.70 -17.67 8.90
C MET A 66 10.84 -18.32 7.84
N GLU A 67 9.86 -17.59 7.29
CA GLU A 67 8.92 -18.09 6.28
C GLU A 67 9.62 -18.40 4.95
N LEU A 68 10.59 -17.57 4.54
CA LEU A 68 11.25 -17.67 3.25
C LEU A 68 12.61 -18.39 3.29
N GLU A 69 13.11 -18.71 4.48
CA GLU A 69 14.45 -19.28 4.70
C GLU A 69 15.57 -18.44 4.06
N LEU A 70 15.40 -17.10 4.07
CA LEU A 70 16.37 -16.14 3.55
C LEU A 70 17.15 -15.49 4.68
N ASP A 71 18.18 -14.71 4.35
CA ASP A 71 18.77 -13.82 5.33
C ASP A 71 17.86 -12.60 5.60
N PRO A 72 18.05 -11.90 6.73
CA PRO A 72 17.20 -10.79 7.12
C PRO A 72 17.17 -9.62 6.13
N GLU A 73 18.26 -9.37 5.38
CA GLU A 73 18.33 -8.25 4.44
C GLU A 73 17.48 -8.54 3.20
N ASP A 74 17.60 -9.74 2.64
CA ASP A 74 16.81 -10.19 1.50
C ASP A 74 15.33 -10.33 1.85
N ALA A 75 15.00 -10.87 3.03
CA ALA A 75 13.63 -10.97 3.52
C ALA A 75 12.98 -9.59 3.71
N ASP A 76 13.69 -8.62 4.29
CA ASP A 76 13.22 -7.24 4.42
C ASP A 76 13.02 -6.56 3.06
N ALA A 77 13.94 -6.80 2.11
CA ALA A 77 13.81 -6.27 0.76
C ALA A 77 12.55 -6.80 0.06
N LEU A 78 12.25 -8.09 0.19
CA LEU A 78 11.01 -8.70 -0.34
C LEU A 78 9.76 -8.17 0.34
N ALA A 79 9.78 -8.00 1.67
CA ALA A 79 8.64 -7.41 2.40
C ALA A 79 8.35 -5.97 1.95
N ARG A 80 9.40 -5.15 1.75
CA ARG A 80 9.27 -3.79 1.22
C ARG A 80 8.78 -3.76 -0.22
N SER A 81 9.32 -4.65 -1.07
CA SER A 81 8.87 -4.82 -2.46
C SER A 81 7.39 -5.20 -2.50
N GLY A 82 6.99 -6.21 -1.73
CA GLY A 82 5.61 -6.65 -1.62
C GLY A 82 4.67 -5.55 -1.14
N LEU A 83 5.06 -4.72 -0.16
CA LEU A 83 4.26 -3.57 0.25
C LEU A 83 4.08 -2.52 -0.86
N GLN A 84 5.10 -2.31 -1.70
CA GLN A 84 4.98 -1.40 -2.84
C GLN A 84 4.02 -1.96 -3.90
N LEU A 85 4.13 -3.26 -4.19
CA LEU A 85 3.22 -3.96 -5.11
C LEU A 85 1.78 -3.97 -4.59
N LEU A 86 1.58 -4.23 -3.29
CA LEU A 86 0.27 -4.23 -2.67
C LEU A 86 -0.38 -2.85 -2.73
N ARG A 87 0.38 -1.78 -2.49
CA ARG A 87 -0.11 -0.41 -2.66
C ARG A 87 -0.53 -0.10 -4.10
N ALA A 88 0.22 -0.59 -5.08
CA ALA A 88 -0.13 -0.43 -6.49
C ALA A 88 -1.41 -1.22 -6.84
N ALA A 89 -1.48 -2.49 -6.44
CA ALA A 89 -2.66 -3.33 -6.68
C ALA A 89 -3.92 -2.77 -6.02
N LEU A 90 -3.80 -2.21 -4.80
CA LEU A 90 -4.90 -1.53 -4.13
C LEU A 90 -5.26 -0.19 -4.78
N ALA A 91 -4.41 0.43 -5.59
CA ALA A 91 -4.72 1.69 -6.26
C ALA A 91 -5.38 1.50 -7.64
N ASP A 92 -5.25 0.31 -8.24
CA ASP A 92 -5.76 -0.04 -9.57
C ASP A 92 -7.20 -0.63 -9.56
N ASP A 93 -7.77 -0.88 -8.37
CA ASP A 93 -9.14 -1.40 -8.13
C ASP A 93 -10.15 -0.26 -7.86
#